data_AF-A0AB38UUT5-F1
#
_entry.id   AF-A0AB38UUT5-F1
#
_cell.length_a   1.000
_cell.length_b   1.000
_cell.length_c   1.000
_cell.angle_alpha   90.00
_cell.angle_beta   90.00
_cell.angle_gamma   90.00
#
_symmetry.space_group_name_H-M   'P 1'
#
loop_
_entity.id
_entity.type
_entity.pdbx_description
1 polymer ?
#
loop_
_entity_poly.entity_id
_entity_poly.type
_entity_poly.pdbx_seq_one_letter_code
_entity_poly.pdbx_strand_id
1 'polypeptide(L)'
;MSDSPPSDEPSEHEPGLVAVYAVRQDSVWITFKIIALSLEALRERPIKGQFTIAIPAEDDELRQQFERFVDYGAPIRMPSGTVSGSLDLPGGLGGDLGAASLAVLSPPDALADHDEPAELLFAIIAPDSDSVIACTTIRRTDLTVGQAGVRSVFVEKSGIFTLEMRMKSGNLEGEMTLHTEYDLSGHRPAEFVDGLKVLAGWKSPNRLAFGVPYGPPNFGVVATLQTDRDRDASKWAAVCENLATIQEHVSVLLKMPKEMDFDQAMRIREVAKLVSGESVTGKLSGDFTVKHQPDAPPVEREMDKVYEFITIKSTKLTLGDDTLTVGKEALFFRGRFVRIEDSESELEPLTEAIGVSYDGELEPGQVMMRPIPDVDEAAGEVEQ
;
A
#
# COMPACT_ATOMS: atom_id res chain seq x y z
N MET A 1 -6.81 -23.78 -37.49
CA MET A 1 -7.10 -25.09 -36.87
C MET A 1 -6.17 -25.25 -35.70
N SER A 2 -6.74 -25.49 -34.51
CA SER A 2 -6.03 -25.55 -33.24
C SER A 2 -6.49 -26.78 -32.47
N ASP A 3 -5.58 -27.40 -31.72
CA ASP A 3 -5.93 -28.48 -30.79
C ASP A 3 -6.61 -27.95 -29.52
N SER A 4 -6.47 -26.64 -29.27
CA SER A 4 -7.05 -25.94 -28.12
C SER A 4 -8.23 -25.05 -28.53
N PRO A 5 -9.25 -24.88 -27.66
CA PRO A 5 -10.32 -23.91 -27.88
C PRO A 5 -9.74 -22.49 -28.01
N PRO A 6 -10.44 -21.55 -28.67
CA PRO A 6 -10.05 -20.15 -28.61
C PRO A 6 -10.08 -19.63 -27.17
N SER A 7 -9.28 -18.60 -26.90
CA SER A 7 -9.32 -17.91 -25.62
C SER A 7 -10.72 -17.37 -25.34
N ASP A 8 -11.17 -17.47 -24.10
CA ASP A 8 -12.41 -16.83 -23.62
C ASP A 8 -12.25 -15.30 -23.50
N GLU A 9 -11.01 -14.81 -23.50
CA GLU A 9 -10.70 -13.38 -23.48
C GLU A 9 -10.57 -12.81 -24.91
N PRO A 10 -11.23 -11.68 -25.22
CA PRO A 10 -11.12 -11.05 -26.52
C PRO A 10 -9.68 -10.59 -26.80
N SER A 11 -9.17 -10.90 -27.99
CA SER A 11 -7.83 -10.49 -28.42
C SER A 11 -7.79 -8.99 -28.73
N GLU A 12 -6.95 -8.23 -28.02
CA GLU A 12 -6.71 -6.80 -28.29
C GLU A 12 -6.11 -6.52 -29.69
N HIS A 13 -5.58 -7.56 -30.35
CA HIS A 13 -4.83 -7.43 -31.61
C HIS A 13 -5.69 -7.53 -32.88
N GLU A 14 -7.03 -7.48 -32.79
CA GLU A 14 -7.92 -7.69 -33.94
C GLU A 14 -8.92 -6.54 -34.12
N PRO A 15 -8.51 -5.45 -34.81
CA PRO A 15 -9.36 -4.30 -35.05
C PRO A 15 -10.68 -4.70 -35.74
N GLY A 16 -11.80 -4.23 -35.18
CA GLY A 16 -13.14 -4.47 -35.72
C GLY A 16 -13.73 -5.86 -35.40
N LEU A 17 -13.04 -6.72 -34.64
CA LEU A 17 -13.61 -7.99 -34.20
C LEU A 17 -14.88 -7.76 -33.35
N VAL A 18 -15.99 -8.35 -33.77
CA VAL A 18 -17.31 -8.17 -33.12
C VAL A 18 -17.95 -9.46 -32.64
N ALA A 19 -17.50 -10.62 -33.14
CA ALA A 19 -17.87 -11.92 -32.61
C ALA A 19 -16.86 -13.00 -33.01
N VAL A 20 -16.74 -14.01 -32.17
CA VAL A 20 -16.00 -15.24 -32.46
C VAL A 20 -16.95 -16.42 -32.29
N TYR A 21 -17.06 -17.25 -33.32
CA TYR A 21 -17.78 -18.51 -33.25
C TYR A 21 -16.77 -19.65 -33.35
N ALA A 22 -16.85 -20.62 -32.43
CA ALA A 22 -15.93 -21.74 -32.42
C ALA A 22 -16.67 -23.04 -32.22
N VAL A 23 -16.32 -24.03 -33.03
CA VAL A 23 -16.90 -25.37 -32.98
C VAL A 23 -15.79 -26.39 -33.05
N ARG A 24 -15.95 -27.48 -32.29
CA ARG A 24 -15.04 -28.62 -32.34
C ARG A 24 -15.58 -29.62 -33.35
N GLN A 25 -14.79 -29.93 -34.37
CA GLN A 25 -15.08 -30.95 -35.38
C GLN A 25 -13.92 -31.95 -35.43
N ASP A 26 -14.21 -33.25 -35.29
CA ASP A 26 -13.22 -34.33 -35.38
C ASP A 26 -11.95 -34.10 -34.54
N SER A 27 -12.14 -33.62 -33.31
CA SER A 27 -11.11 -33.26 -32.32
C SER A 27 -10.35 -31.94 -32.56
N VAL A 28 -10.61 -31.22 -33.65
CA VAL A 28 -9.97 -29.94 -33.97
C VAL A 28 -10.94 -28.78 -33.76
N TRP A 29 -10.46 -27.65 -33.28
CA TRP A 29 -11.24 -26.42 -33.20
C TRP A 29 -11.20 -25.64 -34.52
N ILE A 30 -12.39 -25.33 -35.02
CA ILE A 30 -12.63 -24.42 -36.14
C ILE A 30 -13.19 -23.13 -35.55
N THR A 31 -12.49 -22.02 -35.78
CA THR A 31 -12.84 -20.70 -35.27
C THR A 31 -13.15 -19.78 -36.43
N PHE A 32 -14.32 -19.15 -36.39
CA PHE A 32 -14.76 -18.12 -37.31
C PHE A 32 -14.72 -16.78 -36.57
N LYS A 33 -13.98 -15.82 -37.11
CA LYS A 33 -13.89 -14.46 -36.59
C LYS A 33 -14.74 -13.55 -37.45
N ILE A 34 -15.64 -12.80 -36.82
CA ILE A 34 -16.54 -11.86 -37.48
C ILE A 34 -15.99 -10.47 -37.23
N ILE A 35 -15.55 -9.80 -38.28
CA ILE A 35 -14.90 -8.49 -38.22
C ILE A 35 -15.79 -7.48 -38.94
N ALA A 36 -16.16 -6.41 -38.24
CA ALA A 36 -16.81 -5.24 -38.84
C ALA A 36 -15.76 -4.40 -39.57
N LEU A 37 -16.00 -4.15 -40.86
CA LEU A 37 -15.11 -3.37 -41.71
C LEU A 37 -15.21 -1.86 -41.42
N SER A 38 -16.30 -1.41 -40.82
CA SER A 38 -16.54 -0.03 -40.41
C SER A 38 -17.58 0.04 -39.29
N LEU A 39 -17.67 1.18 -38.60
CA LEU A 39 -18.73 1.42 -37.61
C LEU A 39 -20.14 1.41 -38.23
N GLU A 40 -20.28 1.85 -39.48
CA GLU A 40 -21.57 1.82 -40.18
C GLU A 40 -22.08 0.39 -40.42
N ALA A 41 -21.19 -0.58 -40.61
CA ALA A 41 -21.59 -1.99 -40.73
C ALA A 41 -22.35 -2.48 -39.48
N LEU A 42 -22.00 -1.98 -38.29
CA LEU A 42 -22.67 -2.30 -37.04
C LEU A 42 -24.05 -1.64 -36.92
N ARG A 43 -24.26 -0.51 -37.60
CA ARG A 43 -25.55 0.20 -37.66
C ARG A 43 -26.49 -0.43 -38.67
N GLU A 44 -25.97 -0.80 -39.85
CA GLU A 44 -26.75 -1.40 -40.92
C GLU A 44 -27.17 -2.84 -40.61
N ARG A 45 -26.28 -3.64 -40.01
CA ARG A 45 -26.56 -5.03 -39.62
C ARG A 45 -25.99 -5.34 -38.22
N PRO A 46 -26.66 -4.86 -37.14
CA PRO A 46 -26.25 -5.20 -35.78
C PRO A 46 -26.39 -6.72 -35.54
N ILE A 47 -25.46 -7.29 -34.78
CA ILE A 47 -25.61 -8.64 -34.23
C ILE A 47 -26.71 -8.58 -33.18
N LYS A 48 -27.75 -9.39 -33.35
CA LYS A 48 -28.90 -9.45 -32.44
C LYS A 48 -28.85 -10.74 -31.65
N GLY A 49 -29.24 -10.67 -30.38
CA GLY A 49 -29.42 -11.84 -29.54
C GLY A 49 -30.64 -11.67 -28.66
N GLN A 50 -31.27 -12.78 -28.29
CA GLN A 50 -32.29 -12.83 -27.27
C GLN A 50 -31.91 -13.89 -26.26
N PHE A 51 -31.82 -13.51 -25.00
CA PHE A 51 -31.39 -14.39 -23.92
C PHE A 51 -32.46 -14.44 -22.84
N THR A 52 -32.70 -15.64 -22.33
CA THR A 52 -33.46 -15.92 -21.10
C THR A 52 -32.47 -16.35 -20.05
N ILE A 53 -32.51 -15.65 -18.91
CA ILE A 53 -31.61 -15.85 -17.79
C ILE A 53 -32.40 -16.51 -16.65
N ALA A 54 -31.91 -17.65 -16.18
CA ALA A 54 -32.47 -18.41 -15.07
C ALA A 54 -31.55 -18.30 -13.86
N ILE A 55 -31.99 -17.59 -12.83
CA ILE A 55 -31.28 -17.44 -11.56
C ILE A 55 -31.94 -18.40 -10.55
N PRO A 56 -31.21 -19.36 -9.96
CA PRO A 56 -31.74 -20.23 -8.92
C PRO A 56 -32.33 -19.41 -7.76
N ALA A 57 -33.44 -19.87 -7.18
CA ALA A 57 -34.15 -19.08 -6.18
C ALA A 57 -33.32 -18.86 -4.90
N GLU A 58 -32.50 -19.86 -4.59
CA GLU A 58 -31.56 -19.93 -3.47
C GLU A 58 -30.24 -19.17 -3.67
N ASP A 59 -29.98 -18.67 -4.90
CA ASP A 59 -28.74 -17.97 -5.23
C ASP A 59 -28.93 -16.45 -5.16
N ASP A 60 -29.00 -15.95 -3.92
CA ASP A 60 -29.17 -14.52 -3.64
C ASP A 60 -27.96 -13.69 -4.10
N GLU A 61 -26.76 -14.26 -4.12
CA GLU A 61 -25.56 -13.56 -4.59
C GLU A 61 -25.63 -13.29 -6.09
N LEU A 62 -25.95 -14.32 -6.89
CA LEU A 62 -26.10 -14.19 -8.33
C LEU A 62 -27.27 -13.26 -8.69
N ARG A 63 -28.36 -13.30 -7.90
CA ARG A 63 -29.48 -12.36 -8.04
C ARG A 63 -29.01 -10.92 -7.86
N GLN A 64 -28.27 -10.61 -6.79
CA GLN A 64 -27.75 -9.26 -6.53
C GLN A 64 -26.74 -8.81 -7.59
N GLN A 65 -25.89 -9.72 -8.08
CA GLN A 65 -24.98 -9.42 -9.19
C GLN A 65 -25.76 -9.07 -10.46
N PHE A 66 -26.83 -9.82 -10.77
CA PHE A 66 -27.69 -9.54 -11.93
C PHE A 66 -28.44 -8.22 -11.80
N GLU A 67 -28.95 -7.90 -10.61
CA GLU A 67 -29.57 -6.59 -10.34
C GLU A 67 -28.55 -5.46 -10.53
N ARG A 68 -27.31 -5.60 -10.03
CA ARG A 68 -26.25 -4.60 -10.26
C ARG A 68 -25.91 -4.43 -11.75
N PHE A 69 -25.91 -5.53 -12.52
CA PHE A 69 -25.73 -5.48 -13.97
C PHE A 69 -26.87 -4.71 -14.64
N VAL A 70 -28.13 -5.03 -14.34
CA VAL A 70 -29.29 -4.36 -14.96
C VAL A 70 -29.34 -2.88 -14.58
N ASP A 71 -29.16 -2.56 -13.30
CA ASP A 71 -29.34 -1.21 -12.77
C ASP A 71 -28.18 -0.27 -13.14
N TYR A 72 -26.95 -0.79 -13.15
CA TYR A 72 -25.73 0.04 -13.27
C TYR A 72 -24.74 -0.42 -14.35
N GLY A 73 -25.04 -1.49 -15.09
CA GLY A 73 -24.15 -2.03 -16.12
C GLY A 73 -22.92 -2.75 -15.58
N ALA A 74 -22.91 -3.13 -14.29
CA ALA A 74 -21.77 -3.80 -13.67
C ALA A 74 -21.45 -5.14 -14.38
N PRO A 75 -20.16 -5.52 -14.52
CA PRO A 75 -19.79 -6.81 -15.10
C PRO A 75 -20.45 -7.98 -14.38
N ILE A 76 -20.80 -9.02 -15.12
CA ILE A 76 -21.43 -10.23 -14.57
C ILE A 76 -20.94 -11.49 -15.27
N ARG A 77 -20.84 -12.58 -14.51
CA ARG A 77 -20.59 -13.92 -15.02
C ARG A 77 -21.69 -14.87 -14.55
N MET A 78 -22.47 -15.34 -15.51
CA MET A 78 -23.53 -16.31 -15.34
C MET A 78 -22.97 -17.73 -15.59
N PRO A 79 -23.14 -18.68 -14.65
CA PRO A 79 -22.59 -20.02 -14.80
C PRO A 79 -23.28 -20.83 -15.90
N SER A 80 -22.62 -21.88 -16.39
CA SER A 80 -23.20 -22.75 -17.41
C SER A 80 -24.54 -23.34 -16.94
N GLY A 81 -25.52 -23.42 -17.84
CA GLY A 81 -26.86 -23.89 -17.50
C GLY A 81 -27.87 -22.79 -17.17
N THR A 82 -27.41 -21.57 -16.87
CA THR A 82 -28.30 -20.45 -16.46
C THR A 82 -28.78 -19.60 -17.62
N VAL A 83 -28.23 -19.78 -18.82
CA VAL A 83 -28.59 -18.97 -19.99
C VAL A 83 -29.10 -19.85 -21.12
N SER A 84 -30.21 -19.43 -21.72
CA SER A 84 -30.74 -20.00 -22.97
C SER A 84 -31.17 -18.88 -23.89
N GLY A 85 -31.31 -19.13 -25.19
CA GLY A 85 -31.70 -18.08 -26.11
C GLY A 85 -31.31 -18.35 -27.54
N SER A 86 -31.09 -17.29 -28.30
CA SER A 86 -30.65 -17.37 -29.69
C SER A 86 -29.76 -16.18 -30.03
N LEU A 87 -28.76 -16.40 -30.90
CA LEU A 87 -27.89 -15.37 -31.44
C LEU A 87 -27.98 -15.35 -32.96
N ASP A 88 -28.14 -14.17 -33.56
CA ASP A 88 -28.13 -13.97 -35.02
C ASP A 88 -26.75 -13.49 -35.46
N LEU A 89 -25.88 -14.45 -35.79
CA LEU A 89 -24.57 -14.18 -36.37
C LEU A 89 -24.61 -14.25 -37.90
N PRO A 90 -23.83 -13.41 -38.61
CA PRO A 90 -23.73 -13.44 -40.06
C PRO A 90 -23.26 -14.80 -40.59
N GLY A 91 -23.61 -15.10 -41.84
CA GLY A 91 -23.21 -16.35 -42.51
C GLY A 91 -23.93 -17.60 -42.00
N GLY A 92 -24.99 -17.46 -41.21
CA GLY A 92 -25.71 -18.60 -40.64
C GLY A 92 -24.97 -19.25 -39.46
N LEU A 93 -23.99 -18.56 -38.88
CA LEU A 93 -23.24 -19.01 -37.70
C LEU A 93 -24.05 -18.86 -36.39
N GLY A 94 -25.21 -18.20 -36.47
CA GLY A 94 -26.13 -18.04 -35.35
C GLY A 94 -26.93 -19.31 -35.05
N GLY A 95 -27.82 -19.21 -34.08
CA GLY A 95 -28.71 -20.30 -33.71
C GLY A 95 -29.11 -20.26 -32.24
N ASP A 96 -29.79 -21.32 -31.82
CA ASP A 96 -30.26 -21.50 -30.44
C ASP A 96 -29.10 -21.89 -29.51
N LEU A 97 -29.13 -21.31 -28.32
CA LEU A 97 -28.21 -21.55 -27.22
C LEU A 97 -29.00 -22.22 -26.10
N GLY A 98 -28.54 -23.39 -25.68
CA GLY A 98 -29.10 -24.14 -24.55
C GLY A 98 -28.05 -24.37 -23.49
N ALA A 99 -28.43 -24.23 -22.22
CA ALA A 99 -27.56 -24.46 -21.06
C ALA A 99 -26.21 -23.71 -21.13
N ALA A 100 -26.22 -22.50 -21.68
CA ALA A 100 -25.03 -21.67 -21.87
C ALA A 100 -24.62 -20.97 -20.57
N SER A 101 -23.39 -20.45 -20.56
CA SER A 101 -22.89 -19.42 -19.66
C SER A 101 -22.88 -18.07 -20.38
N LEU A 102 -22.87 -16.97 -19.63
CA LEU A 102 -22.76 -15.61 -20.17
C LEU A 102 -21.75 -14.83 -19.33
N ALA A 103 -20.83 -14.12 -19.97
CA ALA A 103 -19.99 -13.14 -19.30
C ALA A 103 -20.17 -11.79 -19.99
N VAL A 104 -20.48 -10.76 -19.20
CA VAL A 104 -20.42 -9.37 -19.62
C VAL A 104 -19.25 -8.74 -18.89
N LEU A 105 -18.28 -8.25 -19.66
CA LEU A 105 -17.03 -7.67 -19.16
C LEU A 105 -17.07 -6.15 -19.28
N SER A 106 -16.29 -5.45 -18.44
CA SER A 106 -16.02 -4.03 -18.64
C SER A 106 -15.26 -3.82 -19.96
N PRO A 107 -15.55 -2.78 -20.75
CA PRO A 107 -14.75 -2.46 -21.92
C PRO A 107 -13.38 -1.94 -21.47
N PRO A 108 -12.26 -2.42 -22.05
CA PRO A 108 -10.91 -2.03 -21.61
C PRO A 108 -10.60 -0.53 -21.81
N ASP A 109 -11.24 0.14 -22.79
CA ASP A 109 -11.00 1.54 -23.15
C ASP A 109 -12.26 2.44 -23.06
N ALA A 110 -13.27 2.08 -22.25
CA ALA A 110 -14.51 2.86 -22.11
C ALA A 110 -14.31 4.34 -21.67
N LEU A 111 -13.09 4.70 -21.29
CA LEU A 111 -12.73 5.99 -20.72
C LEU A 111 -12.16 7.01 -21.73
N ALA A 112 -11.86 6.60 -22.97
CA ALA A 112 -11.18 7.46 -23.95
C ALA A 112 -12.05 8.62 -24.49
N ASP A 113 -13.39 8.52 -24.39
CA ASP A 113 -14.34 9.47 -24.97
C ASP A 113 -14.96 10.46 -23.95
N HIS A 114 -14.54 10.44 -22.68
CA HIS A 114 -15.10 11.31 -21.65
C HIS A 114 -14.16 12.45 -21.28
N ASP A 115 -14.55 13.70 -21.57
CA ASP A 115 -13.88 14.97 -21.20
C ASP A 115 -13.73 15.20 -19.67
N GLU A 116 -14.17 14.24 -18.83
CA GLU A 116 -14.02 14.32 -17.38
C GLU A 116 -12.63 13.87 -16.93
N PRO A 117 -12.05 14.50 -15.90
CA PRO A 117 -10.75 14.12 -15.41
C PRO A 117 -10.80 12.66 -14.95
N ALA A 118 -9.99 11.83 -15.61
CA ALA A 118 -9.77 10.43 -15.27
C ALA A 118 -9.16 10.24 -13.86
N GLU A 119 -8.80 11.32 -13.18
CA GLU A 119 -8.19 11.37 -11.86
C GLU A 119 -8.92 12.34 -10.94
N LEU A 120 -9.09 11.95 -9.68
CA LEU A 120 -9.65 12.77 -8.62
C LEU A 120 -8.73 12.76 -7.41
N LEU A 121 -8.71 13.87 -6.66
CA LEU A 121 -8.18 13.86 -5.30
C LEU A 121 -9.22 13.24 -4.37
N PHE A 122 -8.75 12.35 -3.52
CA PHE A 122 -9.54 11.64 -2.54
C PHE A 122 -9.01 11.95 -1.15
N ALA A 123 -9.80 12.72 -0.38
CA ALA A 123 -9.32 13.33 0.85
C ALA A 123 -10.18 12.99 2.06
N ILE A 124 -9.51 12.80 3.18
CA ILE A 124 -10.12 12.75 4.51
C ILE A 124 -9.99 14.14 5.12
N ILE A 125 -11.13 14.71 5.52
CA ILE A 125 -11.24 16.04 6.12
C ILE A 125 -11.58 15.90 7.59
N ALA A 126 -11.03 16.80 8.40
CA ALA A 126 -11.37 16.88 9.82
C ALA A 126 -12.89 17.12 10.04
N PRO A 127 -13.45 16.67 11.17
CA PRO A 127 -14.89 16.81 11.45
C PRO A 127 -15.36 18.27 11.49
N ASP A 128 -14.58 19.13 12.16
CA ASP A 128 -14.99 20.49 12.54
C ASP A 128 -14.23 21.60 11.78
N SER A 129 -13.48 21.24 10.73
CA SER A 129 -12.74 22.21 9.91
C SER A 129 -12.50 21.68 8.49
N ASP A 130 -12.11 22.56 7.58
CA ASP A 130 -11.74 22.19 6.20
C ASP A 130 -10.26 21.74 6.10
N SER A 131 -9.65 21.36 7.22
CA SER A 131 -8.30 20.81 7.25
C SER A 131 -8.27 19.40 6.66
N VAL A 132 -7.41 19.21 5.67
CA VAL A 132 -7.12 17.91 5.07
C VAL A 132 -6.24 17.10 6.03
N ILE A 133 -6.75 15.96 6.49
CA ILE A 133 -6.01 14.99 7.31
C ILE A 133 -5.10 14.14 6.44
N ALA A 134 -5.63 13.66 5.32
CA ALA A 134 -4.92 12.82 4.36
C ALA A 134 -5.53 13.00 2.97
N CYS A 135 -4.73 12.82 1.93
CA CYS A 135 -5.16 12.94 0.54
C CYS A 135 -4.35 11.97 -0.31
N THR A 136 -5.00 11.31 -1.26
CA THR A 136 -4.35 10.55 -2.33
C THR A 136 -5.03 10.85 -3.67
N THR A 137 -4.46 10.35 -4.76
CA THR A 137 -5.07 10.39 -6.09
C THR A 137 -5.69 9.04 -6.40
N ILE A 138 -6.94 9.07 -6.87
CA ILE A 138 -7.63 7.90 -7.41
C ILE A 138 -7.87 8.10 -8.91
N ARG A 139 -7.76 7.03 -9.68
CA ARG A 139 -7.97 7.03 -11.12
C ARG A 139 -9.18 6.17 -11.47
N ARG A 140 -10.09 6.68 -12.30
CA ARG A 140 -11.23 5.92 -12.78
C ARG A 140 -10.73 4.80 -13.69
N THR A 141 -11.10 3.56 -13.40
CA THR A 141 -10.77 2.36 -14.19
C THR A 141 -11.98 1.80 -14.92
N ASP A 142 -13.19 1.99 -14.39
CA ASP A 142 -14.44 1.61 -15.05
C ASP A 142 -15.48 2.73 -14.97
N LEU A 143 -16.28 2.83 -16.04
CA LEU A 143 -17.52 3.59 -16.08
C LEU A 143 -18.57 2.78 -16.84
N THR A 144 -19.65 2.39 -16.17
CA THR A 144 -20.75 1.64 -16.78
C THR A 144 -22.08 2.31 -16.49
N VAL A 145 -23.02 2.15 -17.41
CA VAL A 145 -24.37 2.71 -17.31
C VAL A 145 -25.37 1.57 -17.46
N GLY A 146 -26.31 1.49 -16.51
CA GLY A 146 -27.44 0.58 -16.57
C GLY A 146 -28.75 1.35 -16.71
N GLN A 147 -29.86 0.64 -16.52
CA GLN A 147 -31.19 1.23 -16.69
C GLN A 147 -31.53 2.22 -15.58
N ALA A 148 -31.00 2.02 -14.38
CA ALA A 148 -31.33 2.82 -13.20
C ALA A 148 -30.29 3.89 -12.89
N GLY A 149 -29.04 3.73 -13.35
CA GLY A 149 -27.97 4.63 -12.96
C GLY A 149 -26.60 4.31 -13.55
N VAL A 150 -25.59 4.92 -12.92
CA VAL A 150 -24.18 4.86 -13.34
C VAL A 150 -23.36 4.21 -12.23
N ARG A 151 -22.39 3.38 -12.64
CA ARG A 151 -21.34 2.85 -11.78
C ARG A 151 -19.99 3.38 -12.24
N SER A 152 -19.20 3.87 -11.29
CA SER A 152 -17.82 4.30 -11.50
C SER A 152 -16.92 3.53 -10.54
N VAL A 153 -15.82 2.99 -11.06
CA VAL A 153 -14.77 2.36 -10.24
C VAL A 153 -13.53 3.20 -10.34
N PHE A 154 -12.94 3.49 -9.18
CA PHE A 154 -11.68 4.17 -9.07
C PHE A 154 -10.67 3.31 -8.31
N VAL A 155 -9.43 3.31 -8.77
CA VAL A 155 -8.31 2.63 -8.11
C VAL A 155 -7.36 3.69 -7.61
N GLU A 156 -6.95 3.58 -6.35
CA GLU A 156 -5.91 4.42 -5.79
C GLU A 156 -4.59 4.21 -6.55
N LYS A 157 -3.80 5.27 -6.71
CA LYS A 157 -2.61 5.29 -7.57
C LYS A 157 -1.65 4.11 -7.37
N SER A 158 -1.49 3.66 -6.12
CA SER A 158 -0.59 2.57 -5.72
C SER A 158 -1.34 1.26 -5.44
N GLY A 159 -2.65 1.21 -5.74
CA GLY A 159 -3.48 0.02 -5.58
C GLY A 159 -3.87 -0.31 -4.14
N ILE A 160 -3.73 0.63 -3.20
CA ILE A 160 -4.06 0.37 -1.78
C ILE A 160 -5.56 0.12 -1.57
N PHE A 161 -6.42 0.74 -2.36
CA PHE A 161 -7.84 0.48 -2.32
C PHE A 161 -8.51 0.70 -3.67
N THR A 162 -9.67 0.09 -3.81
CA THR A 162 -10.61 0.32 -4.92
C THR A 162 -11.90 0.92 -4.36
N LEU A 163 -12.35 2.00 -4.98
CA LEU A 163 -13.58 2.71 -4.66
C LEU A 163 -14.61 2.45 -5.75
N GLU A 164 -15.73 1.83 -5.39
CA GLU A 164 -16.89 1.70 -6.27
C GLU A 164 -17.99 2.67 -5.84
N MET A 165 -18.43 3.51 -6.78
CA MET A 165 -19.52 4.45 -6.61
C MET A 165 -20.68 4.06 -7.53
N ARG A 166 -21.89 3.99 -6.97
CA ARG A 166 -23.14 3.72 -7.70
C ARG A 166 -24.13 4.84 -7.46
N MET A 167 -24.60 5.50 -8.52
CA MET A 167 -25.52 6.64 -8.44
C MET A 167 -26.77 6.35 -9.27
N LYS A 168 -27.95 6.52 -8.68
CA LYS A 168 -29.22 6.42 -9.42
C LYS A 168 -29.49 7.70 -10.20
N SER A 169 -30.04 7.58 -11.40
CA SER A 169 -30.42 8.72 -12.23
C SER A 169 -31.40 9.65 -11.50
N GLY A 170 -31.07 10.94 -11.42
CA GLY A 170 -31.88 11.94 -10.73
C GLY A 170 -31.79 11.91 -9.20
N ASN A 171 -30.93 11.07 -8.61
CA ASN A 171 -30.59 11.10 -7.19
C ASN A 171 -29.14 11.56 -7.01
N LEU A 172 -28.93 12.49 -6.07
CA LEU A 172 -27.59 12.95 -5.67
C LEU A 172 -26.97 12.05 -4.60
N GLU A 173 -27.78 11.24 -3.89
CA GLU A 173 -27.29 10.25 -2.94
C GLU A 173 -26.84 8.99 -3.70
N GLY A 174 -25.53 8.74 -3.68
CA GLY A 174 -24.89 7.54 -4.23
C GLY A 174 -24.50 6.54 -3.14
N GLU A 175 -24.42 5.27 -3.50
CA GLU A 175 -23.79 4.23 -2.69
C GLU A 175 -22.29 4.19 -2.99
N MET A 176 -21.49 4.05 -1.93
CA MET A 176 -20.04 4.01 -2.03
C MET A 176 -19.51 2.78 -1.29
N THR A 177 -18.76 1.95 -2.00
CA THR A 177 -18.12 0.75 -1.47
C THR A 177 -16.61 0.87 -1.62
N LEU A 178 -15.89 0.60 -0.54
CA LEU A 178 -14.42 0.61 -0.51
C LEU A 178 -13.92 -0.81 -0.31
N HIS A 179 -13.05 -1.27 -1.20
CA HIS A 179 -12.38 -2.55 -1.14
C HIS A 179 -10.90 -2.33 -0.82
N THR A 180 -10.41 -2.98 0.23
CA THR A 180 -9.05 -2.82 0.78
C THR A 180 -8.37 -4.18 0.83
N GLU A 181 -7.89 -4.63 -0.32
CA GLU A 181 -7.06 -5.83 -0.46
C GLU A 181 -5.78 -5.39 -1.15
N TYR A 182 -4.71 -5.24 -0.36
CA TYR A 182 -3.43 -4.74 -0.86
C TYR A 182 -2.28 -5.61 -0.32
N ASP A 183 -1.23 -5.76 -1.15
CA ASP A 183 0.02 -6.40 -0.78
C ASP A 183 1.14 -5.38 -0.86
N LEU A 184 1.75 -5.07 0.29
CA LEU A 184 2.86 -4.15 0.37
C LEU A 184 4.18 -4.82 -0.06
N SER A 185 4.27 -6.15 0.00
CA SER A 185 5.53 -6.89 -0.10
C SER A 185 6.28 -6.61 -1.40
N GLY A 186 7.60 -6.41 -1.30
CA GLY A 186 8.49 -6.22 -2.45
C GLY A 186 8.40 -4.85 -3.13
N HIS A 187 7.46 -4.01 -2.74
CA HIS A 187 7.24 -2.68 -3.31
C HIS A 187 7.97 -1.60 -2.50
N ARG A 188 8.10 -0.41 -3.10
CA ARG A 188 8.78 0.73 -2.49
C ARG A 188 7.87 1.36 -1.43
N PRO A 189 8.30 1.51 -0.16
CA PRO A 189 7.43 2.00 0.92
C PRO A 189 6.80 3.38 0.65
N ALA A 190 7.54 4.29 0.02
CA ALA A 190 7.10 5.65 -0.29
C ALA A 190 5.85 5.70 -1.20
N GLU A 191 5.58 4.64 -1.99
CA GLU A 191 4.43 4.60 -2.90
C GLU A 191 3.10 4.50 -2.15
N PHE A 192 3.10 3.94 -0.94
CA PHE A 192 1.87 3.63 -0.22
C PHE A 192 1.49 4.63 0.87
N VAL A 193 2.37 5.58 1.18
CA VAL A 193 2.21 6.48 2.34
C VAL A 193 0.87 7.22 2.29
N ASP A 194 0.54 7.81 1.13
CA ASP A 194 -0.67 8.63 0.99
C ASP A 194 -1.95 7.78 1.02
N GLY A 195 -1.98 6.66 0.30
CA GLY A 195 -3.10 5.72 0.33
C GLY A 195 -3.37 5.13 1.72
N LEU A 196 -2.32 4.73 2.43
CA LEU A 196 -2.43 4.20 3.80
C LEU A 196 -2.84 5.29 4.80
N LYS A 197 -2.36 6.53 4.65
CA LYS A 197 -2.82 7.67 5.47
C LYS A 197 -4.31 7.96 5.27
N VAL A 198 -4.81 7.83 4.04
CA VAL A 198 -6.25 7.94 3.76
C VAL A 198 -7.03 6.83 4.47
N LEU A 199 -6.59 5.57 4.37
CA LEU A 199 -7.25 4.47 5.07
C LEU A 199 -7.20 4.65 6.60
N ALA A 200 -6.07 5.09 7.16
CA ALA A 200 -5.93 5.40 8.59
C ALA A 200 -6.81 6.59 9.05
N GLY A 201 -7.11 7.51 8.12
CA GLY A 201 -8.05 8.60 8.30
C GLY A 201 -9.51 8.19 8.17
N TRP A 202 -9.80 7.01 7.62
CA TRP A 202 -11.16 6.53 7.39
C TRP A 202 -11.83 6.06 8.68
N LYS A 203 -12.31 7.01 9.49
CA LYS A 203 -12.97 6.73 10.76
C LYS A 203 -13.91 7.85 11.16
N SER A 204 -14.88 7.53 12.00
CA SER A 204 -15.74 8.54 12.62
C SER A 204 -14.93 9.43 13.57
N PRO A 205 -15.18 10.75 13.62
CA PRO A 205 -16.19 11.53 12.88
C PRO A 205 -15.62 12.24 11.64
N ASN A 206 -14.52 11.75 11.04
CA ASN A 206 -13.92 12.38 9.87
C ASN A 206 -14.87 12.36 8.66
N ARG A 207 -14.61 13.24 7.71
CA ARG A 207 -15.45 13.45 6.53
C ARG A 207 -14.69 13.06 5.28
N LEU A 208 -15.40 12.51 4.30
CA LEU A 208 -14.85 12.23 2.99
C LEU A 208 -15.09 13.41 2.05
N ALA A 209 -14.08 13.75 1.25
CA ALA A 209 -14.21 14.74 0.19
C ALA A 209 -13.50 14.32 -1.09
N PHE A 210 -14.01 14.82 -2.23
CA PHE A 210 -13.35 14.74 -3.52
C PHE A 210 -12.89 16.13 -3.98
N GLY A 211 -11.79 16.17 -4.72
CA GLY A 211 -11.27 17.38 -5.33
C GLY A 211 -10.71 17.15 -6.72
N VAL A 212 -10.42 18.23 -7.42
CA VAL A 212 -9.71 18.18 -8.72
C VAL A 212 -8.20 18.10 -8.49
N PRO A 213 -7.45 17.34 -9.30
CA PRO A 213 -6.01 17.13 -9.11
C PRO A 213 -5.15 18.37 -9.37
N TYR A 214 -5.65 19.34 -10.15
CA TYR A 214 -4.90 20.51 -10.57
C TYR A 214 -5.57 21.81 -10.13
N GLY A 215 -4.74 22.77 -9.74
CA GLY A 215 -5.18 24.08 -9.28
C GLY A 215 -5.25 24.19 -7.75
N PRO A 216 -5.81 25.29 -7.23
CA PRO A 216 -5.99 25.48 -5.80
C PRO A 216 -6.85 24.35 -5.21
N PRO A 217 -6.47 23.79 -4.04
CA PRO A 217 -7.26 22.75 -3.40
C PRO A 217 -8.69 23.22 -3.16
N ASN A 218 -9.65 22.54 -3.78
CA ASN A 218 -11.07 22.75 -3.58
C ASN A 218 -11.75 21.39 -3.43
N PHE A 219 -12.24 21.13 -2.22
CA PHE A 219 -12.79 19.84 -1.82
C PHE A 219 -14.30 19.96 -1.59
N GLY A 220 -15.07 19.09 -2.25
CA GLY A 220 -16.49 18.90 -1.95
C GLY A 220 -16.66 17.76 -0.95
N VAL A 221 -17.12 18.07 0.26
CA VAL A 221 -17.45 17.05 1.26
C VAL A 221 -18.68 16.26 0.80
N VAL A 222 -18.55 14.94 0.75
CA VAL A 222 -19.59 14.04 0.23
C VAL A 222 -20.25 13.17 1.29
N ALA A 223 -19.55 12.85 2.38
CA ALA A 223 -20.08 11.97 3.41
C ALA A 223 -19.37 12.14 4.76
N THR A 224 -20.08 11.81 5.83
CA THR A 224 -19.48 11.57 7.15
C THR A 224 -19.16 10.09 7.29
N LEU A 225 -17.93 9.77 7.70
CA LEU A 225 -17.49 8.40 7.85
C LEU A 225 -18.01 7.82 9.17
N GLN A 226 -18.61 6.64 9.10
CA GLN A 226 -19.32 6.03 10.24
C GLN A 226 -18.53 4.90 10.91
N THR A 227 -17.48 4.39 10.28
CA THR A 227 -16.76 3.18 10.71
C THR A 227 -15.28 3.29 10.41
N ASP A 228 -14.47 2.61 11.22
CA ASP A 228 -13.08 2.29 10.91
C ASP A 228 -13.05 1.13 9.91
N ARG A 229 -12.27 1.26 8.83
CA ARG A 229 -12.20 0.27 7.75
C ARG A 229 -10.92 -0.54 7.77
N ASP A 230 -9.80 0.03 8.23
CA ASP A 230 -8.52 -0.65 8.27
C ASP A 230 -7.74 -0.24 9.52
N ARG A 231 -7.72 -1.16 10.49
CA ARG A 231 -7.08 -0.93 11.80
C ARG A 231 -5.55 -0.90 11.70
N ASP A 232 -4.97 -1.54 10.69
CA ASP A 232 -3.52 -1.67 10.55
C ASP A 232 -2.94 -0.64 9.59
N ALA A 233 -3.76 0.01 8.74
CA ALA A 233 -3.34 1.09 7.84
C ALA A 233 -2.52 2.17 8.56
N SER A 234 -2.90 2.57 9.78
CA SER A 234 -2.16 3.57 10.55
C SER A 234 -0.74 3.12 10.92
N LYS A 235 -0.56 1.83 11.24
CA LYS A 235 0.74 1.25 11.58
C LYS A 235 1.59 1.13 10.32
N TRP A 236 1.01 0.63 9.23
CA TRP A 236 1.69 0.51 7.95
C TRP A 236 2.08 1.86 7.36
N ALA A 237 1.21 2.87 7.45
CA ALA A 237 1.53 4.24 7.05
C ALA A 237 2.77 4.76 7.77
N ALA A 238 2.84 4.58 9.10
CA ALA A 238 3.99 5.00 9.90
C ALA A 238 5.28 4.26 9.53
N VAL A 239 5.19 2.95 9.27
CA VAL A 239 6.34 2.15 8.82
C VAL A 239 6.82 2.62 7.46
N CYS A 240 5.90 2.78 6.49
CA CYS A 240 6.21 3.24 5.15
C CYS A 240 6.84 4.63 5.15
N GLU A 241 6.34 5.55 5.98
CA GLU A 241 6.87 6.89 6.15
C GLU A 241 8.30 6.86 6.73
N ASN A 242 8.52 6.09 7.80
CA ASN A 242 9.87 5.94 8.37
C ASN A 242 10.86 5.32 7.38
N LEU A 243 10.44 4.30 6.62
CA LEU A 243 11.31 3.70 5.59
C LEU A 243 11.56 4.67 4.44
N ALA A 244 10.58 5.50 4.05
CA ALA A 244 10.77 6.54 3.05
C ALA A 244 11.80 7.58 3.53
N THR A 245 11.75 7.99 4.80
CA THR A 245 12.77 8.84 5.41
C THR A 245 14.15 8.18 5.36
N ILE A 246 14.28 6.91 5.76
CA ILE A 246 15.56 6.20 5.72
C ILE A 246 16.10 6.09 4.29
N GLN A 247 15.23 5.87 3.30
CA GLN A 247 15.61 5.75 1.89
C GLN A 247 16.38 6.97 1.37
N GLU A 248 16.13 8.17 1.91
CA GLU A 248 16.84 9.40 1.53
C GLU A 248 18.33 9.40 1.96
N HIS A 249 18.69 8.53 2.90
CA HIS A 249 20.04 8.43 3.46
C HIS A 249 20.80 7.16 3.01
N VAL A 250 20.20 6.32 2.17
CA VAL A 250 20.82 5.07 1.68
C VAL A 250 20.72 4.94 0.16
N SER A 251 21.72 4.31 -0.45
CA SER A 251 21.76 4.07 -1.90
C SER A 251 21.06 2.78 -2.34
N VAL A 252 20.77 1.88 -1.40
CA VAL A 252 20.04 0.63 -1.67
C VAL A 252 18.54 0.91 -1.65
N LEU A 253 17.81 0.42 -2.65
CA LEU A 253 16.35 0.52 -2.68
C LEU A 253 15.76 -0.34 -1.57
N LEU A 254 15.15 0.32 -0.58
CA LEU A 254 14.37 -0.30 0.47
C LEU A 254 13.03 -0.78 -0.09
N LYS A 255 12.68 -2.00 0.25
CA LYS A 255 11.42 -2.64 -0.12
C LYS A 255 10.70 -3.11 1.13
N MET A 256 9.38 -3.10 1.09
CA MET A 256 8.57 -3.66 2.16
C MET A 256 8.82 -5.17 2.26
N PRO A 257 9.13 -5.70 3.45
CA PRO A 257 9.29 -7.13 3.62
C PRO A 257 7.93 -7.83 3.56
N LYS A 258 7.93 -9.13 3.28
CA LYS A 258 6.71 -9.95 3.31
C LYS A 258 6.14 -10.08 4.72
N GLU A 259 7.03 -10.20 5.70
CA GLU A 259 6.69 -10.33 7.11
C GLU A 259 7.54 -9.35 7.90
N MET A 260 6.98 -8.81 8.97
CA MET A 260 7.67 -7.90 9.85
C MET A 260 7.16 -8.07 11.27
N ASP A 261 8.07 -8.22 12.22
CA ASP A 261 7.73 -8.26 13.63
C ASP A 261 7.71 -6.86 14.27
N PHE A 262 7.30 -6.81 15.54
CA PHE A 262 7.21 -5.57 16.30
C PHE A 262 8.57 -4.92 16.53
N ASP A 263 9.62 -5.71 16.78
CA ASP A 263 10.96 -5.19 17.08
C ASP A 263 11.59 -4.56 15.83
N GLN A 264 11.38 -5.16 14.66
CA GLN A 264 11.74 -4.60 13.36
C GLN A 264 11.01 -3.27 13.10
N ALA A 265 9.68 -3.22 13.35
CA ALA A 265 8.91 -1.99 13.19
C ALA A 265 9.39 -0.86 14.12
N MET A 266 9.71 -1.20 15.37
CA MET A 266 10.28 -0.25 16.33
C MET A 266 11.67 0.20 15.90
N ARG A 267 12.52 -0.72 15.42
CA ARG A 267 13.85 -0.39 14.94
C ARG A 267 13.80 0.54 13.72
N ILE A 268 12.88 0.31 12.78
CA ILE A 268 12.64 1.22 11.64
C ILE A 268 12.36 2.64 12.13
N ARG A 269 11.48 2.78 13.13
CA ARG A 269 11.14 4.09 13.71
C ARG A 269 12.34 4.76 14.37
N GLU A 270 13.13 4.03 15.14
CA GLU A 270 14.34 4.54 15.78
C GLU A 270 15.38 5.02 14.76
N VAL A 271 15.63 4.20 13.73
CA VAL A 271 16.59 4.54 12.67
C VAL A 271 16.14 5.76 11.90
N ALA A 272 14.84 5.88 11.58
CA ALA A 272 14.28 7.07 10.93
C ALA A 272 14.53 8.33 11.75
N LYS A 273 14.30 8.29 13.07
CA LYS A 273 14.63 9.39 13.98
C LYS A 273 16.11 9.78 13.93
N LEU A 274 17.01 8.79 14.03
CA LEU A 274 18.45 9.03 14.02
C LEU A 274 18.90 9.72 12.72
N VAL A 275 18.44 9.24 11.57
CA VAL A 275 18.84 9.83 10.28
C VAL A 275 18.22 11.22 10.06
N SER A 276 17.06 11.50 10.66
CA SER A 276 16.48 12.85 10.73
C SER A 276 17.15 13.78 11.75
N GLY A 277 18.18 13.30 12.46
CA GLY A 277 18.91 14.09 13.46
C GLY A 277 18.23 14.17 14.83
N GLU A 278 17.16 13.41 15.06
CA GLU A 278 16.55 13.27 16.39
C GLU A 278 17.36 12.30 17.26
N SER A 279 17.32 12.52 18.57
CA SER A 279 17.87 11.58 19.55
C SER A 279 16.88 10.45 19.85
N VAL A 280 17.43 9.28 20.16
CA VAL A 280 16.67 8.10 20.60
C VAL A 280 17.14 7.73 22.01
N THR A 281 16.20 7.57 22.93
CA THR A 281 16.50 7.10 24.29
C THR A 281 16.02 5.66 24.43
N GLY A 282 16.88 4.78 24.95
CA GLY A 282 16.53 3.38 25.09
C GLY A 282 17.33 2.65 26.16
N LYS A 283 16.78 1.53 26.62
CA LYS A 283 17.52 0.59 27.47
C LYS A 283 18.62 -0.05 26.65
N LEU A 284 19.82 0.04 27.18
CA LEU A 284 20.98 -0.68 26.68
C LEU A 284 20.82 -2.18 26.95
N SER A 285 20.86 -3.00 25.90
CA SER A 285 20.87 -4.46 25.97
C SER A 285 22.01 -5.04 25.13
N GLY A 286 22.55 -6.18 25.56
CA GLY A 286 23.69 -6.87 24.91
C GLY A 286 25.02 -6.72 25.66
N ASP A 287 26.08 -7.29 25.08
CA ASP A 287 27.43 -7.29 25.66
C ASP A 287 28.13 -5.94 25.41
N PHE A 288 28.45 -5.21 26.48
CA PHE A 288 29.17 -3.94 26.42
C PHE A 288 30.68 -4.16 26.59
N THR A 289 31.24 -5.02 25.73
CA THR A 289 32.68 -5.25 25.66
C THR A 289 33.34 -4.14 24.84
N VAL A 290 34.19 -3.37 25.48
CA VAL A 290 34.96 -2.26 24.89
C VAL A 290 36.35 -2.74 24.57
N LYS A 291 36.75 -2.66 23.30
CA LYS A 291 38.13 -2.97 22.89
C LYS A 291 39.06 -1.81 23.22
N HIS A 292 40.19 -2.13 23.84
CA HIS A 292 41.24 -1.15 24.12
C HIS A 292 42.02 -0.88 22.85
N GLN A 293 42.22 0.40 22.53
CA GLN A 293 43.13 0.79 21.46
C GLN A 293 44.57 0.73 21.97
N PRO A 294 45.48 0.05 21.25
CA PRO A 294 46.90 -0.01 21.63
C PRO A 294 47.56 1.37 21.70
N ASP A 295 47.08 2.31 20.86
CA ASP A 295 47.70 3.62 20.64
C ASP A 295 46.98 4.78 21.34
N ALA A 296 45.88 4.50 22.06
CA ALA A 296 45.17 5.54 22.81
C ALA A 296 45.91 5.86 24.13
N PRO A 297 45.86 7.11 24.62
CA PRO A 297 46.41 7.46 25.92
C PRO A 297 45.86 6.52 27.00
N PRO A 298 46.71 5.99 27.90
CA PRO A 298 46.23 5.15 28.99
C PRO A 298 45.35 6.02 29.90
N VAL A 299 44.05 5.78 29.83
CA VAL A 299 43.11 6.30 30.82
C VAL A 299 43.08 5.29 31.97
N GLU A 300 43.28 5.78 33.19
CA GLU A 300 43.22 4.97 34.40
C GLU A 300 41.78 4.45 34.56
N ARG A 301 41.63 3.12 34.51
CA ARG A 301 40.35 2.42 34.62
C ARG A 301 40.26 1.85 36.02
N GLU A 302 39.26 2.28 36.76
CA GLU A 302 39.01 1.84 38.12
C GLU A 302 37.70 1.05 38.15
N MET A 303 37.73 -0.09 38.83
CA MET A 303 36.50 -0.83 39.16
C MET A 303 35.63 0.04 40.07
N ASP A 304 34.31 -0.11 39.97
CA ASP A 304 33.29 0.57 40.80
C ASP A 304 33.18 2.10 40.69
N LYS A 305 34.04 2.76 39.93
CA LYS A 305 33.92 4.18 39.61
C LYS A 305 32.93 4.41 38.46
N VAL A 306 32.15 5.48 38.55
CA VAL A 306 31.16 5.84 37.51
C VAL A 306 31.81 6.71 36.44
N TYR A 307 31.59 6.34 35.19
CA TYR A 307 32.08 7.05 34.02
C TYR A 307 30.90 7.46 33.12
N GLU A 308 31.10 8.55 32.38
CA GLU A 308 30.31 8.84 31.18
C GLU A 308 31.01 8.26 29.97
N PHE A 309 30.29 7.43 29.23
CA PHE A 309 30.75 6.75 28.04
C PHE A 309 30.10 7.32 26.78
N ILE A 310 30.88 7.36 25.71
CA ILE A 310 30.40 7.54 24.33
C ILE A 310 30.88 6.33 23.55
N THR A 311 29.98 5.54 23.00
CA THR A 311 30.33 4.44 22.10
C THR A 311 29.79 4.68 20.70
N ILE A 312 30.61 4.41 19.68
CA ILE A 312 30.17 4.46 18.28
C ILE A 312 29.71 3.08 17.85
N LYS A 313 28.50 2.97 17.29
CA LYS A 313 27.96 1.72 16.75
C LYS A 313 27.52 1.90 15.30
N SER A 314 27.50 0.81 14.55
CA SER A 314 26.83 0.80 13.24
C SER A 314 25.32 0.79 13.44
N THR A 315 24.63 1.71 12.81
CA THR A 315 23.17 1.72 12.72
C THR A 315 22.77 0.71 11.65
N LYS A 316 22.32 -0.46 12.08
CA LYS A 316 21.81 -1.51 11.20
C LYS A 316 20.28 -1.51 11.18
N LEU A 317 19.75 -1.84 10.01
CA LEU A 317 18.34 -2.05 9.76
C LEU A 317 18.16 -3.44 9.14
N THR A 318 17.25 -4.24 9.69
CA THR A 318 16.90 -5.55 9.15
C THR A 318 15.48 -5.50 8.60
N LEU A 319 15.32 -5.90 7.34
CA LEU A 319 14.04 -5.95 6.63
C LEU A 319 13.87 -7.37 6.04
N GLY A 320 13.05 -8.19 6.69
CA GLY A 320 13.00 -9.62 6.37
C GLY A 320 14.37 -10.27 6.64
N ASP A 321 14.95 -10.92 5.63
CA ASP A 321 16.26 -11.57 5.71
C ASP A 321 17.43 -10.61 5.41
N ASP A 322 17.15 -9.42 4.89
CA ASP A 322 18.18 -8.46 4.49
C ASP A 322 18.59 -7.56 5.67
N THR A 323 19.90 -7.40 5.88
CA THR A 323 20.44 -6.45 6.86
C THR A 323 21.32 -5.41 6.17
N LEU A 324 20.95 -4.13 6.33
CA LEU A 324 21.63 -2.98 5.75
C LEU A 324 22.26 -2.13 6.85
N THR A 325 23.46 -1.61 6.60
CA THR A 325 24.04 -0.54 7.41
C THR A 325 23.58 0.81 6.87
N VAL A 326 22.88 1.59 7.70
CA VAL A 326 22.31 2.89 7.35
C VAL A 326 23.27 4.04 7.73
N GLY A 327 24.09 3.85 8.76
CA GLY A 327 25.03 4.87 9.22
C GLY A 327 25.76 4.46 10.50
N LYS A 328 26.26 5.45 11.24
CA LYS A 328 26.83 5.28 12.58
C LYS A 328 25.96 6.04 13.61
N GLU A 329 25.96 5.54 14.83
CA GLU A 329 25.26 6.11 15.98
C GLU A 329 26.27 6.30 17.12
N ALA A 330 26.25 7.47 17.75
CA ALA A 330 26.96 7.73 18.99
C ALA A 330 25.98 7.55 20.17
N LEU A 331 26.31 6.63 21.07
CA LEU A 331 25.52 6.30 22.25
C LEU A 331 26.20 6.87 23.51
N PHE A 332 25.46 7.72 24.22
CA PHE A 332 25.87 8.38 25.45
C PHE A 332 25.19 7.71 26.64
N PHE A 333 25.95 7.22 27.61
CA PHE A 333 25.40 6.61 28.82
C PHE A 333 26.37 6.71 30.00
N ARG A 334 25.84 6.53 31.21
CA ARG A 334 26.66 6.35 32.41
C ARG A 334 26.78 4.87 32.73
N GLY A 335 27.96 4.46 33.17
CA GLY A 335 28.22 3.08 33.53
C GLY A 335 29.42 2.93 34.44
N ARG A 336 29.76 1.69 34.76
CA ARG A 336 31.00 1.34 35.46
C ARG A 336 31.65 0.12 34.83
N PHE A 337 32.93 -0.06 35.08
CA PHE A 337 33.65 -1.28 34.70
C PHE A 337 33.27 -2.44 35.63
N VAL A 338 32.97 -3.60 35.04
CA VAL A 338 32.76 -4.86 35.76
C VAL A 338 33.85 -5.90 35.48
N ARG A 339 34.60 -5.72 34.38
CA ARG A 339 35.82 -6.47 34.07
C ARG A 339 36.77 -5.55 33.31
N ILE A 340 38.06 -5.58 33.64
CA ILE A 340 39.11 -4.83 32.96
C ILE A 340 40.24 -5.81 32.63
N GLU A 341 40.55 -5.94 31.34
CA GLU A 341 41.69 -6.71 30.83
C GLU A 341 42.59 -5.82 29.97
N ASP A 342 43.74 -6.35 29.53
CA ASP A 342 44.70 -5.56 28.75
C ASP A 342 44.11 -5.10 27.41
N SER A 343 43.33 -5.96 26.74
CA SER A 343 42.78 -5.69 25.40
C SER A 343 41.30 -5.34 25.37
N GLU A 344 40.55 -5.59 26.44
CA GLU A 344 39.13 -5.33 26.50
C GLU A 344 38.62 -5.06 27.92
N SER A 345 37.49 -4.39 28.05
CA SER A 345 36.78 -4.23 29.32
C SER A 345 35.29 -4.46 29.12
N GLU A 346 34.60 -4.94 30.16
CA GLU A 346 33.15 -5.04 30.19
C GLU A 346 32.55 -3.93 31.03
N LEU A 347 31.44 -3.36 30.53
CA LEU A 347 30.72 -2.28 31.17
C LEU A 347 29.35 -2.74 31.65
N GLU A 348 28.93 -2.21 32.81
CA GLU A 348 27.55 -2.22 33.26
C GLU A 348 26.95 -0.82 33.05
N PRO A 349 25.94 -0.67 32.16
CA PRO A 349 25.19 0.57 32.05
C PRO A 349 24.35 0.83 33.30
N LEU A 350 24.45 2.04 33.85
CA LEU A 350 23.68 2.50 35.01
C LEU A 350 22.51 3.42 34.61
N THR A 351 22.52 3.95 33.39
CA THR A 351 21.44 4.78 32.83
C THR A 351 20.95 4.22 31.50
N GLU A 352 19.79 4.69 31.06
CA GLU A 352 19.42 4.60 29.64
C GLU A 352 20.48 5.30 28.79
N ALA A 353 20.63 4.84 27.55
CA ALA A 353 21.48 5.52 26.58
C ALA A 353 20.68 6.52 25.77
N ILE A 354 21.36 7.60 25.41
CA ILE A 354 20.90 8.55 24.40
C ILE A 354 21.73 8.30 23.15
N GLY A 355 21.08 7.89 22.07
CA GLY A 355 21.66 7.73 20.75
C GLY A 355 21.42 8.95 19.88
N VAL A 356 22.43 9.33 19.11
CA VAL A 356 22.35 10.35 18.06
C VAL A 356 23.09 9.87 16.81
N SER A 357 22.70 10.33 15.63
CA SER A 357 23.46 10.04 14.42
C SER A 357 24.89 10.60 14.53
N TYR A 358 25.84 9.86 13.97
CA TYR A 358 27.25 10.19 13.99
C TYR A 358 27.82 10.11 12.57
N ASP A 359 28.43 11.20 12.11
CA ASP A 359 29.02 11.36 10.79
C ASP A 359 30.56 11.54 10.83
N GLY A 360 31.15 11.48 12.03
CA GLY A 360 32.59 11.66 12.21
C GLY A 360 33.43 10.43 11.85
N GLU A 361 34.74 10.59 12.03
CA GLU A 361 35.76 9.62 11.59
C GLU A 361 35.89 8.40 12.52
N LEU A 362 35.32 8.43 13.73
CA LEU A 362 35.43 7.31 14.66
C LEU A 362 34.70 6.08 14.12
N GLU A 363 35.33 4.92 14.27
CA GLU A 363 34.81 3.64 13.78
C GLU A 363 33.91 2.93 14.82
N PRO A 364 32.94 2.10 14.38
CA PRO A 364 32.13 1.30 15.29
C PRO A 364 32.98 0.43 16.24
N GLY A 365 32.59 0.40 17.52
CA GLY A 365 33.33 -0.27 18.58
C GLY A 365 34.34 0.63 19.31
N GLN A 366 34.54 1.87 18.85
CA GLN A 366 35.34 2.85 19.57
C GLN A 366 34.56 3.43 20.76
N VAL A 367 35.28 3.69 21.84
CA VAL A 367 34.73 4.21 23.09
C VAL A 367 35.57 5.36 23.60
N MET A 368 34.89 6.45 23.94
CA MET A 368 35.43 7.55 24.71
C MET A 368 34.82 7.51 26.11
N MET A 369 35.60 7.87 27.12
CA MET A 369 35.11 7.91 28.48
C MET A 369 35.69 9.09 29.26
N ARG A 370 34.93 9.55 30.25
CA ARG A 370 35.44 10.47 31.27
C ARG A 370 34.94 10.04 32.66
N PRO A 371 35.79 10.08 33.70
CA PRO A 371 35.34 9.83 35.06
C PRO A 371 34.37 10.94 35.49
N ILE A 372 33.33 10.58 36.20
CA ILE A 372 32.50 11.56 36.92
C ILE A 372 33.19 11.81 38.26
N PRO A 373 33.49 13.07 38.62
CA PRO A 373 34.04 13.39 39.94
C PRO A 373 33.08 12.90 41.03
N ASP A 374 33.61 12.30 42.09
CA ASP A 374 32.80 11.96 43.26
C ASP A 374 32.13 13.23 43.80
N VAL A 375 30.82 13.14 44.06
CA VAL A 375 30.01 14.28 44.56
C VAL A 375 30.35 14.63 46.02
N ASP A 376 31.32 13.95 46.64
CA ASP A 376 31.65 14.09 48.07
C ASP A 376 32.80 15.06 48.41
N GLU A 377 33.41 15.77 47.46
CA GLU A 377 34.52 16.72 47.77
C GLU A 377 34.13 18.21 47.75
N ALA A 378 32.84 18.57 47.71
CA ALA A 378 32.39 19.98 47.74
C ALA A 378 31.66 20.40 49.03
N ALA A 379 31.68 19.57 50.09
CA ALA A 379 31.00 19.86 51.36
C ALA A 379 31.93 19.93 52.59
N GLY A 380 33.25 20.03 52.38
CA GLY A 380 34.21 20.04 53.48
C GLY A 380 35.32 21.06 53.29
N GLU A 381 35.02 22.35 53.47
CA GLU A 381 35.94 23.35 54.04
C GLU A 381 35.22 24.70 54.22
N VAL A 382 34.49 24.82 55.33
CA VAL A 382 34.39 26.08 56.07
C VAL A 382 34.55 25.70 57.55
N GLU A 383 35.81 25.53 57.98
CA GLU A 383 36.15 25.48 59.39
C GLU A 383 36.33 26.89 59.94
N GLN A 384 35.54 27.14 60.99
CA GLN A 384 35.75 27.99 62.19
C GLN A 384 35.90 29.52 62.04
#